data_AF-A0A3D2UQT2-F1
#
_entry.id   AF-A0A3D2UQT2-F1
#
_cell.length_a   1.000
_cell.length_b   1.000
_cell.length_c   1.000
_cell.angle_alpha   90.00
_cell.angle_beta   90.00
_cell.angle_gamma   90.00
#
_symmetry.space_group_name_H-M   'P 1'
#
loop_
_entity.id
_entity.type
_entity.pdbx_description
1 polymer ?
#
loop_
_entity_poly.entity_id
_entity_poly.type
_entity_poly.pdbx_seq_one_letter_code
_entity_poly.pdbx_strand_id
1 'polypeptide(L)'
;STGLKLIPASVYDAAAMDGANAIQTFRYVTLPLLLPLLLPAIIVRGIFAFNQFYLFQAFFYREGTLATLSYNIFNPSGFFGGGEFATSAVINIITVLILIIFVSMFNRWSKAEEGVVNA
;
A
#
# COMPACT_ATOMS: atom_id res chain seq x y z
N SER A 1 13.21 15.36 4.64
CA SER A 1 13.77 14.39 5.61
C SER A 1 13.16 14.57 6.99
N THR A 2 11.82 14.51 7.08
CA THR A 2 11.07 14.93 8.29
C THR A 2 10.56 13.74 9.11
N GLY A 3 10.40 12.55 8.50
CA GLY A 3 9.88 11.35 9.17
C GLY A 3 10.83 10.75 10.22
N LEU A 4 12.15 10.69 9.97
CA LEU A 4 13.12 10.16 10.96
C LEU A 4 13.39 11.12 12.13
N LYS A 5 13.07 12.42 11.99
CA LYS A 5 13.30 13.41 13.05
C LYS A 5 12.25 13.36 14.16
N LEU A 6 11.20 12.55 14.00
CA LEU A 6 10.12 12.43 14.98
C LEU A 6 10.50 11.52 16.16
N ILE A 7 11.49 10.63 15.98
CA ILE A 7 11.92 9.70 17.04
C ILE A 7 12.89 10.45 17.97
N PRO A 8 12.60 10.55 19.28
CA PRO A 8 13.48 11.23 20.22
C PRO A 8 14.86 10.57 20.28
N ALA A 9 15.92 11.40 20.34
CA ALA A 9 17.30 10.91 20.43
C ALA A 9 17.53 9.99 21.65
N SER A 10 16.81 10.23 22.75
CA SER A 10 16.87 9.42 23.97
C SER A 10 16.53 7.94 23.75
N VAL A 11 15.68 7.62 22.76
CA VAL A 11 15.33 6.22 22.44
C VAL A 11 16.51 5.50 21.78
N TYR A 12 17.28 6.22 20.96
CA TYR A 12 18.50 5.69 20.35
C TYR A 12 19.63 5.55 21.37
N ASP A 13 19.76 6.51 22.29
CA ASP A 13 20.74 6.45 23.38
C ASP A 13 20.45 5.26 24.31
N ALA A 14 19.18 5.00 24.62
CA ALA A 14 18.78 3.81 25.39
C ALA A 14 19.14 2.50 24.67
N ALA A 15 18.85 2.39 23.37
CA ALA A 15 19.20 1.21 22.59
C ALA A 15 20.72 0.99 22.51
N ALA A 16 21.52 2.06 22.48
CA ALA A 16 22.97 1.98 22.52
C ALA A 16 23.49 1.53 23.89
N MET A 17 22.87 1.98 24.99
CA MET A 17 23.16 1.52 26.35
C MET A 17 22.84 0.03 26.54
N ASP A 18 21.81 -0.48 25.86
CA ASP A 18 21.44 -1.90 25.82
C ASP A 18 22.35 -2.75 24.89
N GLY A 19 23.35 -2.14 24.25
CA GLY A 19 24.30 -2.83 23.37
C GLY A 19 23.72 -3.27 22.02
N ALA A 20 22.61 -2.68 21.58
CA ALA A 20 22.00 -3.01 20.29
C ALA A 20 22.91 -2.59 19.12
N ASN A 21 23.15 -3.50 18.18
CA ASN A 21 23.84 -3.19 16.93
C ASN A 21 22.91 -2.47 15.93
N ALA A 22 23.47 -1.89 14.87
CA ALA A 22 22.71 -1.07 13.92
C ALA A 22 21.49 -1.78 13.27
N ILE A 23 21.59 -3.09 13.02
CA ILE A 23 20.47 -3.87 12.45
C ILE A 23 19.38 -4.07 13.49
N GLN A 24 19.76 -4.33 14.75
CA GLN A 24 18.81 -4.45 15.87
C GLN A 24 18.12 -3.10 16.12
N THR A 25 18.87 -2.00 16.18
CA THR A 25 18.29 -0.65 16.34
C THR A 25 17.36 -0.30 15.19
N PHE A 26 17.68 -0.67 13.95
CA PHE A 26 16.78 -0.46 12.83
C PHE A 26 15.49 -1.29 12.97
N ARG A 27 15.61 -2.60 13.19
CA ARG A 27 14.48 -3.54 13.15
C ARG A 27 13.56 -3.44 14.37
N TYR A 28 14.11 -3.18 15.56
CA TYR A 28 13.37 -3.20 16.83
C TYR A 28 13.04 -1.81 17.38
N VAL A 29 13.74 -0.76 16.94
CA VAL A 29 13.48 0.62 17.41
C VAL A 29 12.95 1.48 16.28
N THR A 30 13.72 1.62 15.20
CA THR A 30 13.39 2.60 14.14
C THR A 30 12.17 2.16 13.33
N LEU A 31 12.15 0.92 12.87
CA LEU A 31 11.09 0.40 12.00
C LEU A 31 9.73 0.37 12.72
N PRO A 32 9.59 -0.16 13.96
CA PRO A 32 8.30 -0.18 14.65
C PRO A 32 7.80 1.22 15.00
N LEU A 33 8.69 2.16 15.35
CA LEU A 33 8.29 3.54 15.65
C LEU A 33 7.93 4.35 14.39
N LEU A 34 8.53 4.03 13.24
CA LEU A 34 8.18 4.65 11.96
C LEU A 34 6.94 4.01 11.33
N LEU A 35 6.63 2.75 11.64
CA LEU A 35 5.56 2.00 10.98
C LEU A 35 4.20 2.74 11.07
N PRO A 36 3.73 3.21 12.24
CA PRO A 36 2.48 3.97 12.36
C PRO A 36 2.41 5.21 11.45
N LEU A 37 3.55 5.88 11.25
CA LEU A 37 3.65 7.05 10.38
C LEU A 37 3.63 6.67 8.89
N LEU A 38 4.24 5.54 8.53
CA LEU A 38 4.35 5.07 7.16
C LEU A 38 3.08 4.36 6.66
N LEU A 39 2.29 3.76 7.56
CA LEU A 39 1.12 2.95 7.22
C LEU A 39 0.10 3.68 6.32
N PRO A 40 -0.33 4.93 6.61
CA PRO A 40 -1.24 5.66 5.72
C PRO A 40 -0.64 5.87 4.31
N ALA A 41 0.65 6.19 4.23
CA ALA A 41 1.33 6.40 2.96
C ALA A 41 1.43 5.10 2.15
N ILE A 42 1.70 3.97 2.81
CA ILE A 42 1.74 2.63 2.20
C ILE A 42 0.35 2.25 1.66
N ILE A 43 -0.71 2.48 2.43
CA ILE A 43 -2.08 2.20 2.01
C ILE A 43 -2.44 3.00 0.76
N VAL A 44 -2.21 4.32 0.78
CA VAL A 44 -2.49 5.19 -0.36
C VAL A 44 -1.68 4.77 -1.59
N ARG A 45 -0.38 4.51 -1.42
CA ARG A 45 0.48 3.99 -2.49
C ARG A 45 -0.02 2.66 -3.06
N GLY A 46 -0.47 1.75 -2.19
CA GLY A 46 -1.05 0.47 -2.60
C GLY A 46 -2.30 0.66 -3.46
N ILE A 47 -3.23 1.52 -3.03
CA ILE A 47 -4.44 1.83 -3.80
C ILE A 47 -4.09 2.39 -5.18
N PHE A 48 -3.13 3.31 -5.26
CA PHE A 48 -2.68 3.86 -6.54
C PHE A 48 -2.04 2.81 -7.45
N ALA A 49 -1.22 1.91 -6.90
CA ALA A 49 -0.58 0.85 -7.66
C ALA A 49 -1.61 -0.11 -8.29
N PHE A 50 -2.68 -0.45 -7.57
CA PHE A 50 -3.76 -1.30 -8.09
C PHE A 50 -4.55 -0.66 -9.24
N ASN A 51 -4.64 0.67 -9.27
CA ASN A 51 -5.35 1.42 -10.32
C ASN A 51 -4.45 1.83 -11.49
N GLN A 52 -3.21 1.33 -11.56
CA GLN A 52 -2.18 1.86 -12.45
C GLN A 52 -2.21 1.27 -13.88
N PHE A 53 -3.37 1.31 -14.55
CA PHE A 53 -3.56 0.70 -15.88
C PHE A 53 -2.71 1.36 -17.00
N TYR A 54 -2.37 2.63 -16.87
CA TYR A 54 -1.64 3.39 -17.90
C TYR A 54 -0.21 2.89 -18.09
N LEU A 55 0.48 2.45 -17.02
CA LEU A 55 1.82 1.87 -17.14
C LEU A 55 1.79 0.59 -17.96
N PHE A 56 0.84 -0.29 -17.66
CA PHE A 56 0.67 -1.57 -18.35
C PHE A 56 0.30 -1.39 -19.83
N GLN A 57 -0.56 -0.42 -20.15
CA GLN A 57 -0.81 -0.01 -21.55
C GLN A 57 0.45 0.47 -22.26
N ALA A 58 1.28 1.30 -21.61
CA ALA A 58 2.50 1.83 -22.20
C ALA A 58 3.53 0.74 -22.55
N PHE A 59 3.56 -0.36 -21.80
CA PHE A 59 4.40 -1.52 -22.06
C PHE A 59 3.70 -2.62 -22.88
N PHE A 60 2.56 -2.34 -23.52
CA PHE A 60 1.75 -3.29 -24.28
C PHE A 60 1.31 -4.55 -23.48
N TYR A 61 1.36 -4.49 -22.14
CA TYR A 61 0.88 -5.54 -21.24
C TYR A 61 -0.59 -5.33 -20.88
N ARG A 62 -1.49 -5.71 -21.79
CA ARG A 62 -2.89 -5.26 -21.77
C ARG A 62 -3.82 -6.07 -20.86
N GLU A 63 -3.37 -7.23 -20.38
CA GLU A 63 -4.11 -8.10 -19.44
C GLU A 63 -3.37 -8.32 -18.11
N GLY A 64 -2.30 -7.56 -17.86
CA GLY A 64 -1.46 -7.75 -16.68
C GLY A 64 -2.15 -7.43 -15.35
N THR A 65 -3.25 -6.65 -15.37
CA THR A 65 -3.98 -6.24 -14.16
C THR A 65 -5.48 -6.06 -14.41
N LEU A 66 -6.28 -6.17 -13.34
CA LEU A 66 -7.73 -5.92 -13.35
C LEU A 66 -8.08 -4.51 -13.86
N ALA A 67 -7.29 -3.50 -13.51
CA ALA A 67 -7.48 -2.12 -13.96
C ALA A 67 -7.28 -2.00 -15.48
N THR A 68 -6.29 -2.70 -16.04
CA THR A 68 -6.01 -2.69 -17.49
C THR A 68 -7.08 -3.45 -18.27
N LEU A 69 -7.55 -4.59 -17.74
CA LEU A 69 -8.66 -5.35 -18.30
C LEU A 69 -9.96 -4.52 -18.33
N SER A 70 -10.32 -3.91 -17.20
CA SER A 70 -11.49 -3.04 -17.10
C SER A 70 -11.45 -1.89 -18.10
N TYR A 71 -10.30 -1.23 -18.25
CA TYR A 71 -10.12 -0.15 -19.21
C TYR A 71 -10.26 -0.61 -20.67
N ASN A 72 -9.69 -1.77 -21.03
CA ASN A 72 -9.75 -2.27 -22.40
C ASN A 72 -11.17 -2.69 -22.82
N ILE A 73 -11.94 -3.28 -21.89
CA ILE A 73 -13.34 -3.68 -22.13
C ILE A 73 -14.25 -2.44 -22.21
N PHE A 74 -13.97 -1.42 -21.40
CA PHE A 74 -14.72 -0.17 -21.40
C PHE A 74 -14.50 0.63 -22.69
N ASN A 75 -13.26 0.71 -23.19
CA ASN A 75 -12.89 1.62 -24.28
C ASN A 75 -13.48 1.17 -25.63
N PRO A 76 -14.52 1.85 -26.16
CA PRO A 76 -15.21 1.43 -27.39
C PRO A 76 -14.33 1.55 -28.63
N SER A 77 -13.42 2.54 -28.62
CA SER A 77 -12.39 2.79 -29.63
C SER A 77 -11.13 1.94 -29.44
N GLY A 78 -11.13 1.00 -28.49
CA GLY A 78 -10.05 0.06 -28.29
C GLY A 78 -9.85 -0.84 -29.52
N PHE A 79 -8.60 -1.20 -29.80
CA PHE A 79 -8.16 -1.97 -30.97
C PHE A 79 -8.87 -3.33 -31.19
N PHE A 80 -9.63 -3.84 -30.21
CA PHE A 80 -10.31 -5.15 -30.24
C PHE A 80 -11.84 -5.06 -30.12
N GLY A 81 -12.44 -3.85 -30.16
CA GLY A 81 -13.87 -3.66 -29.96
C GLY A 81 -14.24 -3.68 -28.47
N GLY A 82 -14.44 -2.50 -27.88
CA GLY A 82 -14.97 -2.36 -26.53
C GLY A 82 -16.44 -1.90 -26.55
N GLY A 83 -16.94 -1.49 -25.38
CA GLY A 83 -18.31 -0.98 -25.21
C GLY A 83 -19.17 -1.82 -24.26
N GLU A 84 -18.57 -2.84 -23.62
CA GLU A 84 -19.23 -3.63 -22.58
C GLU A 84 -19.10 -2.92 -21.23
N PHE A 85 -19.93 -1.89 -21.04
CA PHE A 85 -19.97 -1.10 -19.81
C PHE A 85 -20.31 -1.93 -18.58
N ALA A 86 -21.22 -2.91 -18.72
CA ALA A 86 -21.64 -3.79 -17.64
C ALA A 86 -20.48 -4.68 -17.15
N THR A 87 -19.74 -5.30 -18.06
CA THR A 87 -18.59 -6.16 -17.74
C THR A 87 -17.48 -5.36 -17.04
N SER A 88 -17.17 -4.17 -17.55
CA SER A 88 -16.17 -3.27 -16.94
C SER A 88 -16.58 -2.81 -15.53
N ALA A 89 -17.87 -2.56 -15.31
CA ALA A 89 -18.40 -2.22 -13.99
C ALA A 89 -18.21 -3.36 -12.98
N VAL A 90 -18.48 -4.62 -13.37
CA VAL A 90 -18.27 -5.79 -12.52
C VAL A 90 -16.80 -5.94 -12.12
N ILE A 91 -15.87 -5.78 -13.06
CA ILE A 91 -14.42 -5.87 -12.77
C ILE A 91 -13.99 -4.77 -11.79
N ASN A 92 -14.51 -3.55 -11.95
CA ASN A 92 -14.25 -2.46 -11.01
C ASN A 92 -14.82 -2.73 -9.62
N ILE A 93 -16.05 -3.27 -9.52
CA ILE A 93 -16.65 -3.64 -8.23
C ILE A 93 -15.76 -4.69 -7.53
N ILE A 94 -15.31 -5.72 -8.23
CA ILE A 94 -14.41 -6.74 -7.69
C ILE A 94 -13.10 -6.09 -7.21
N THR A 95 -12.52 -5.19 -8.00
CA THR A 95 -11.29 -4.46 -7.64
C THR A 95 -11.48 -3.64 -6.36
N VAL A 96 -12.61 -2.92 -6.22
CA VAL A 96 -12.93 -2.16 -5.01
C VAL A 96 -13.10 -3.08 -3.79
N LEU A 97 -13.76 -4.23 -3.94
CA LEU A 97 -13.89 -5.21 -2.86
C LEU A 97 -12.52 -5.73 -2.38
N ILE A 98 -11.60 -6.03 -3.30
CA ILE A 98 -10.23 -6.44 -2.98
C ILE A 98 -9.51 -5.31 -2.22
N LEU A 99 -9.65 -4.06 -2.65
CA LEU A 99 -9.04 -2.91 -1.97
C LEU A 99 -9.62 -2.70 -0.56
N ILE A 100 -10.93 -2.87 -0.38
CA ILE A 100 -11.56 -2.79 0.94
C ILE A 100 -11.02 -3.87 1.87
N ILE A 101 -10.87 -5.11 1.39
CA ILE A 101 -10.29 -6.22 2.16
C ILE A 101 -8.84 -5.90 2.51
N PHE A 102 -8.05 -5.42 1.54
CA PHE A 102 -6.65 -5.04 1.74
C PHE A 102 -6.50 -3.96 2.82
N VAL A 103 -7.23 -2.86 2.70
CA VAL A 103 -7.20 -1.76 3.66
C VAL A 103 -7.69 -2.22 5.03
N SER A 104 -8.77 -3.01 5.08
CA SER A 104 -9.34 -3.51 6.34
C SER A 104 -8.37 -4.44 7.07
N MET A 105 -7.68 -5.32 6.34
CA MET A 105 -6.64 -6.19 6.90
C MET A 105 -5.47 -5.38 7.45
N PHE A 106 -4.96 -4.41 6.68
CA PHE A 106 -3.84 -3.56 7.09
C PHE A 106 -4.19 -2.69 8.31
N ASN A 107 -5.41 -2.16 8.36
CA ASN A 107 -5.88 -1.35 9.49
C ASN A 107 -6.04 -2.21 10.77
N ARG A 108 -6.44 -3.47 10.66
CA ARG A 108 -6.49 -4.40 11.80
C ARG A 108 -5.10 -4.72 12.36
N TRP A 109 -4.09 -4.85 11.50
CA TRP A 109 -2.71 -5.05 11.93
C TRP A 109 -2.14 -3.81 12.61
N SER A 110 -2.41 -2.62 12.07
CA SER A 110 -2.03 -1.34 12.71
C SER A 110 -2.58 -1.20 14.12
N LYS A 111 -3.88 -1.49 14.31
CA LYS A 111 -4.55 -1.39 15.62
C LYS A 111 -4.06 -2.44 16.63
N ALA A 112 -3.57 -3.59 16.15
CA ALA A 112 -2.99 -4.61 17.02
C ALA A 112 -1.68 -4.14 17.67
N GLU A 113 -0.92 -3.25 17.01
CA GLU A 113 0.30 -2.65 17.56
C GLU A 113 -0.03 -1.49 18.52
N GLU A 114 -1.07 -0.68 18.24
CA GLU A 114 -1.54 0.37 19.15
C GLU A 114 -1.98 -0.18 20.53
N GLY A 115 -2.48 -1.41 20.58
CA GLY A 115 -2.83 -2.09 21.84
C GLY A 115 -1.63 -2.54 22.68
N VAL A 116 -0.43 -2.64 22.09
CA VAL A 116 0.81 -3.04 22.77
C VAL A 116 1.60 -1.83 23.26
N VAL A 117 1.47 -0.67 22.60
CA VAL A 117 2.17 0.58 22.97
C VAL A 117 1.45 1.34 24.09
N ASN A 118 0.15 1.10 24.29
CA ASN A 118 -0.68 1.75 25.31
C ASN A 118 -0.97 0.87 26.55
N ALA A 119 -0.28 -0.26 26.71
CA ALA A 119 -0.35 -1.16 27.86
C ALA A 119 0.99 -1.17 28.62
#